data_AF-A0A1E4EMS3-F1
#
_entry.id   AF-A0A1E4EMS3-F1
#
_cell.length_a   1.000
_cell.length_b   1.000
_cell.length_c   1.000
_cell.angle_alpha   90.00
_cell.angle_beta   90.00
_cell.angle_gamma   90.00
#
_symmetry.space_group_name_H-M   'P 1'
#
loop_
_entity.id
_entity.type
_entity.pdbx_description
1 polymer ?
#
loop_
_entity_poly.entity_id
_entity_poly.type
_entity_poly.pdbx_seq_one_letter_code
_entity_poly.pdbx_strand_id
1 'polypeptide(L)'
;MKSIRHKRGILLIITLIIVGITTMFLGAGLTLTRSSGALAGSQEDEQVALEAAQAGVAYARNRLQADPAWRGGNVNEVTVNMPGQLWVREDHGNVLGIVGSGNHVGCFRIRFNYQNGSSAAVGAGMTINNPYVSENNLDSASQKRVYRADRSGFAVDPATSFSPYDCTRYSATLLCEGGGGDGLRDLSPTNLAPAAAQRNVKRRVAEVVIGRNLSQLGDSPIYGAKDINMNVKDAGKVKVRSSDAGVPPRARTLRDIYIQDANGGTHPTVDMSSKVEAFVNQSNGVMKVDGVDSTAPTATQEDSSGRFPRIKWSQITKAPPTATNLDAGTYVWRHNPRRLEYYDQPYDPAVGPPAASVTPNAVYNNSNPLAPGAVSMNMGKLSLTITRDVFVKANAGATGVAIVPEDGLLAAIQNRPNVEMAKASSTSPAPIITSQGDIFVKGSLRGQGSVTTEGNVTFQGTSVLEADQESRTAIYAKGDVTLEQIPPEIVAAGSVATGSGGSGGSGGGSPAVPFLSTLPAPPFGTPSFRDIAFSGLFYTHGSVKADFPSGNTDFYFRGMVVAFGADPDSPAAPGDNGRGRIDFTGGNVYLEYDSRYVVGPINLTGPALLEVESYNLL
;
A
#
# COMPACT_ATOMS: atom_id res chain seq x y z
N MET A 1 1.63 43.93 -8.62
CA MET A 1 1.16 42.89 -9.58
C MET A 1 1.75 43.14 -10.97
N LYS A 2 2.97 42.66 -11.26
CA LYS A 2 3.56 42.63 -12.62
C LYS A 2 4.78 41.70 -12.58
N SER A 3 4.58 40.38 -12.58
CA SER A 3 5.68 39.41 -12.68
C SER A 3 5.23 37.99 -13.10
N ILE A 4 3.95 37.64 -12.97
CA ILE A 4 3.47 36.27 -13.27
C ILE A 4 3.26 36.01 -14.78
N ARG A 5 3.27 37.05 -15.64
CA ARG A 5 3.05 36.87 -17.09
C ARG A 5 4.28 36.38 -17.88
N HIS A 6 5.50 36.53 -17.37
CA HIS A 6 6.71 36.17 -18.14
C HIS A 6 7.02 34.66 -18.18
N LYS A 7 6.63 33.87 -17.17
CA LYS A 7 6.95 32.43 -17.12
C LYS A 7 6.07 31.55 -18.03
N ARG A 8 4.85 32.01 -18.37
CA ARG A 8 3.96 31.31 -19.32
C ARG A 8 4.31 31.56 -20.78
N GLY A 9 4.90 32.72 -21.09
CA GLY A 9 5.38 33.03 -22.44
C GLY A 9 6.60 32.20 -22.84
N ILE A 10 7.55 32.01 -21.91
CA ILE A 10 8.78 31.23 -22.16
C ILE A 10 8.46 29.73 -22.36
N LEU A 11 7.54 29.17 -21.57
CA LEU A 11 7.14 27.77 -21.75
C LEU A 11 6.51 27.54 -23.13
N LEU A 12 5.61 28.44 -23.56
CA LEU A 12 4.91 28.33 -24.84
C LEU A 12 5.87 28.48 -26.03
N ILE A 13 6.88 29.35 -25.91
CA ILE A 13 7.94 29.51 -26.92
C ILE A 13 8.84 28.27 -26.98
N ILE A 14 9.21 27.67 -25.84
CA ILE A 14 10.01 26.44 -25.81
C ILE A 14 9.22 25.28 -26.43
N THR A 15 7.92 25.13 -26.13
CA THR A 15 7.08 24.09 -26.74
C THR A 15 6.96 24.28 -28.24
N LEU A 16 6.84 25.53 -28.72
CA LEU A 16 6.78 25.82 -30.16
C LEU A 16 8.10 25.57 -30.88
N ILE A 17 9.23 25.88 -30.23
CA ILE A 17 10.57 25.58 -30.76
C ILE A 17 10.81 24.06 -30.80
N ILE A 18 10.40 23.32 -29.78
CA ILE A 18 10.51 21.85 -29.76
C ILE A 18 9.61 21.23 -30.83
N VAL A 19 8.35 21.67 -30.95
CA VAL A 19 7.44 21.19 -32.00
C VAL A 19 8.00 21.51 -33.39
N GLY A 20 8.57 22.71 -33.59
CA GLY A 20 9.22 23.14 -34.83
C GLY A 20 10.46 22.32 -35.19
N ILE A 21 11.34 22.06 -34.21
CA ILE A 21 12.54 21.22 -34.42
C ILE A 21 12.13 19.78 -34.71
N THR A 22 11.10 19.26 -34.04
CA THR A 22 10.57 17.91 -34.29
C THR A 22 9.97 17.80 -35.70
N THR A 23 9.25 18.84 -36.17
CA THR A 23 8.73 18.88 -37.56
C THR A 23 9.82 19.06 -38.60
N MET A 24 10.91 19.78 -38.29
CA MET A 24 12.06 19.88 -39.20
C MET A 24 12.85 18.58 -39.29
N PHE A 25 13.02 17.84 -38.19
CA PHE A 25 13.63 16.50 -38.21
C PHE A 25 12.76 15.49 -38.98
N LEU A 26 11.43 15.57 -38.85
CA LEU A 26 10.47 14.82 -39.68
C LEU A 26 10.57 15.19 -41.18
N GLY A 27 10.78 16.47 -41.50
CA GLY A 27 10.92 16.94 -42.88
C GLY A 27 12.26 16.58 -43.55
N ALA A 28 13.36 16.61 -42.80
CA ALA A 28 14.69 16.24 -43.30
C ALA A 28 14.85 14.71 -43.47
N GLY A 29 14.19 13.91 -42.64
CA GLY A 29 14.15 12.45 -42.80
C GLY A 29 13.43 11.99 -44.09
N LEU A 30 12.43 12.75 -44.54
CA LEU A 30 11.65 12.43 -45.75
C LEU A 30 12.38 12.73 -47.08
N THR A 31 13.49 13.48 -47.04
CA THR A 31 14.23 13.88 -48.26
C THR A 31 15.46 13.01 -48.56
N LEU A 32 15.93 12.18 -47.61
CA LEU A 32 17.19 11.44 -47.75
C LEU A 32 17.06 9.96 -48.16
N THR A 33 15.87 9.43 -48.42
CA THR A 33 15.70 7.98 -48.68
C THR A 33 14.92 7.66 -49.96
N ARG A 34 14.90 8.56 -50.95
CA ARG A 34 14.31 8.29 -52.27
C ARG A 34 15.31 7.62 -53.22
N SER A 35 15.62 6.34 -52.98
CA SER A 35 16.17 5.46 -54.04
C SER A 35 16.08 3.98 -53.68
N SER A 36 14.96 3.30 -53.99
CA SER A 36 14.89 1.92 -54.58
C SER A 36 13.48 1.30 -54.49
N GLY A 37 12.75 1.28 -55.61
CA GLY A 37 11.28 1.15 -55.69
C GLY A 37 10.66 -0.25 -55.68
N ALA A 38 11.04 -1.16 -54.76
CA ALA A 38 10.22 -2.37 -54.49
C ALA A 38 10.46 -2.92 -53.08
N LEU A 39 11.69 -2.85 -52.59
CA LEU A 39 12.03 -3.08 -51.19
C LEU A 39 11.59 -1.92 -50.29
N ALA A 40 11.61 -0.68 -50.81
CA ALA A 40 11.12 0.50 -50.09
C ALA A 40 9.63 0.39 -49.73
N GLY A 41 8.75 -0.05 -50.63
CA GLY A 41 7.31 -0.16 -50.35
C GLY A 41 6.97 -1.17 -49.24
N SER A 42 7.64 -2.33 -49.21
CA SER A 42 7.42 -3.30 -48.11
C SER A 42 8.01 -2.83 -46.78
N GLN A 43 9.09 -2.04 -46.79
CA GLN A 43 9.66 -1.46 -45.58
C GLN A 43 8.82 -0.30 -45.07
N GLU A 44 8.28 0.53 -45.97
CA GLU A 44 7.33 1.60 -45.67
C GLU A 44 6.04 1.04 -45.05
N ASP A 45 5.46 -0.02 -45.61
CA ASP A 45 4.25 -0.66 -45.07
C ASP A 45 4.48 -1.27 -43.67
N GLU A 46 5.66 -1.85 -43.43
CA GLU A 46 6.03 -2.38 -42.12
C GLU A 46 6.28 -1.27 -41.10
N GLN A 47 6.86 -0.16 -41.53
CA GLN A 47 7.04 1.02 -40.70
C GLN A 47 5.69 1.65 -40.33
N VAL A 48 4.75 1.77 -41.28
CA VAL A 48 3.37 2.24 -41.02
C VAL A 48 2.66 1.31 -40.03
N ALA A 49 2.83 0.00 -40.16
CA ALA A 49 2.25 -0.96 -39.21
C ALA A 49 2.84 -0.80 -37.79
N LEU A 50 4.14 -0.56 -37.67
CA LEU A 50 4.80 -0.31 -36.38
C LEU A 50 4.35 1.02 -35.75
N GLU A 51 4.32 2.09 -36.54
CA GLU A 51 3.87 3.42 -36.10
C GLU A 51 2.41 3.39 -35.65
N ALA A 52 1.55 2.64 -36.36
CA ALA A 52 0.17 2.42 -35.94
C ALA A 52 0.08 1.69 -34.60
N ALA A 53 0.85 0.61 -34.40
CA ALA A 53 0.88 -0.10 -33.12
C ALA A 53 1.33 0.81 -31.96
N GLN A 54 2.35 1.65 -32.19
CA GLN A 54 2.83 2.63 -31.20
C GLN A 54 1.77 3.70 -30.89
N ALA A 55 1.08 4.21 -31.91
CA ALA A 55 -0.03 5.16 -31.73
C ALA A 55 -1.17 4.54 -30.90
N GLY A 56 -1.49 3.27 -31.12
CA GLY A 56 -2.49 2.55 -30.35
C GLY A 56 -2.10 2.36 -28.89
N VAL A 57 -0.83 1.98 -28.62
CA VAL A 57 -0.30 1.91 -27.25
C VAL A 57 -0.37 3.27 -26.56
N ALA A 58 0.02 4.35 -27.24
CA ALA A 58 -0.03 5.69 -26.68
C ALA A 58 -1.48 6.13 -26.37
N TYR A 59 -2.42 5.83 -27.26
CA TYR A 59 -3.85 6.06 -27.04
C TYR A 59 -4.36 5.31 -25.79
N ALA A 60 -4.11 4.01 -25.73
CA ALA A 60 -4.54 3.18 -24.61
C ALA A 60 -3.90 3.59 -23.28
N ARG A 61 -2.62 3.98 -23.29
CA ARG A 61 -1.95 4.56 -22.10
C ARG A 61 -2.68 5.82 -21.62
N ASN A 62 -3.00 6.75 -22.50
CA ASN A 62 -3.72 7.97 -22.12
C ASN A 62 -5.12 7.67 -21.57
N ARG A 63 -5.82 6.69 -22.14
CA ARG A 63 -7.12 6.24 -21.62
C ARG A 63 -6.99 5.61 -20.23
N LEU A 64 -6.03 4.71 -20.03
CA LEU A 64 -5.74 4.09 -18.73
C LEU A 64 -5.25 5.10 -17.67
N GLN A 65 -4.50 6.13 -18.10
CA GLN A 65 -4.07 7.21 -17.21
C GLN A 65 -5.24 8.08 -16.77
N ALA A 66 -6.27 8.28 -17.61
CA ALA A 66 -7.46 9.04 -17.26
C ALA A 66 -8.47 8.20 -16.45
N ASP A 67 -8.61 6.93 -16.81
CA ASP A 67 -9.51 5.95 -16.19
C ASP A 67 -8.80 4.60 -16.02
N PRO A 68 -8.29 4.29 -14.82
CA PRO A 68 -7.62 3.01 -14.56
C PRO A 68 -8.52 1.78 -14.68
N ALA A 69 -9.84 1.94 -14.72
CA ALA A 69 -10.77 0.84 -14.95
C ALA A 69 -11.06 0.61 -16.45
N TRP A 70 -10.50 1.45 -17.34
CA TRP A 70 -10.78 1.39 -18.77
C TRP A 70 -10.37 0.05 -19.39
N ARG A 71 -11.30 -0.52 -20.14
CA ARG A 71 -11.15 -1.81 -20.84
C ARG A 71 -11.71 -1.73 -22.25
N GLY A 72 -11.38 -0.67 -23.01
CA GLY A 72 -11.83 -0.50 -24.40
C GLY A 72 -13.28 -0.01 -24.56
N GLY A 73 -13.79 0.73 -23.57
CA GLY A 73 -15.14 1.32 -23.58
C GLY A 73 -16.28 0.33 -23.32
N ASN A 74 -17.39 0.84 -22.79
CA ASN A 74 -18.61 0.07 -22.49
C ASN A 74 -19.76 0.35 -23.48
N VAL A 75 -19.56 1.31 -24.38
CA VAL A 75 -20.54 1.72 -25.38
C VAL A 75 -19.83 1.91 -26.70
N ASN A 76 -20.61 1.89 -27.78
CA ASN A 76 -20.10 2.12 -29.12
C ASN A 76 -19.97 3.63 -29.40
N GLU A 77 -18.76 4.17 -29.30
CA GLU A 77 -18.51 5.62 -29.37
C GLU A 77 -17.25 5.97 -30.15
N VAL A 78 -17.32 7.04 -30.94
CA VAL A 78 -16.14 7.67 -31.56
C VAL A 78 -15.50 8.61 -30.54
N THR A 79 -14.35 8.22 -30.01
CA THR A 79 -13.66 8.95 -28.93
C THR A 79 -12.71 10.02 -29.45
N VAL A 80 -12.17 9.84 -30.66
CA VAL A 80 -11.30 10.83 -31.32
C VAL A 80 -11.74 10.99 -32.77
N ASN A 81 -11.92 12.24 -33.19
CA ASN A 81 -12.26 12.58 -34.56
C ASN A 81 -11.41 13.76 -35.05
N MET A 82 -10.19 13.46 -35.49
CA MET A 82 -9.27 14.42 -36.12
C MET A 82 -9.11 14.04 -37.60
N PRO A 83 -9.88 14.68 -38.51
CA PRO A 83 -9.90 14.33 -39.92
C PRO A 83 -8.50 14.29 -40.55
N GLY A 84 -8.16 13.16 -41.19
CA GLY A 84 -6.89 12.98 -41.87
C GLY A 84 -5.66 12.88 -40.96
N GLN A 85 -5.84 12.70 -39.65
CA GLN A 85 -4.75 12.53 -38.69
C GLN A 85 -4.97 11.30 -37.79
N LEU A 86 -6.05 11.31 -37.01
CA LEU A 86 -6.38 10.26 -36.07
C LEU A 86 -7.89 10.16 -35.88
N TRP A 87 -8.41 8.96 -36.06
CA TRP A 87 -9.80 8.65 -35.74
C TRP A 87 -9.82 7.39 -34.89
N VAL A 88 -10.55 7.39 -33.77
CA VAL A 88 -10.61 6.25 -32.85
C VAL A 88 -12.05 5.99 -32.43
N ARG A 89 -12.41 4.71 -32.41
CA ARG A 89 -13.70 4.22 -31.94
C ARG A 89 -13.49 3.10 -30.92
N GLU A 90 -14.26 3.16 -29.85
CA GLU A 90 -14.32 2.14 -28.80
C GLU A 90 -15.69 1.45 -28.87
N ASP A 91 -15.71 0.13 -28.70
CA ASP A 91 -16.94 -0.65 -28.71
C ASP A 91 -16.77 -1.96 -27.92
N HIS A 92 -17.36 -2.01 -26.72
CA HIS A 92 -17.41 -3.17 -25.83
C HIS A 92 -16.10 -3.97 -25.80
N GLY A 93 -15.02 -3.31 -25.40
CA GLY A 93 -13.70 -3.93 -25.27
C GLY A 93 -12.88 -4.04 -26.55
N ASN A 94 -13.37 -3.56 -27.69
CA ASN A 94 -12.59 -3.44 -28.91
C ASN A 94 -12.29 -1.98 -29.22
N VAL A 95 -11.05 -1.71 -29.59
CA VAL A 95 -10.59 -0.38 -29.97
C VAL A 95 -10.01 -0.46 -31.38
N LEU A 96 -10.54 0.38 -32.27
CA LEU A 96 -10.03 0.54 -33.63
C LEU A 96 -9.63 2.01 -33.82
N GLY A 97 -8.36 2.21 -34.16
CA GLY A 97 -7.83 3.50 -34.59
C GLY A 97 -7.43 3.49 -36.04
N ILE A 98 -7.71 4.58 -36.74
CA ILE A 98 -7.24 4.88 -38.10
C ILE A 98 -6.23 6.02 -37.98
N VAL A 99 -5.03 5.80 -38.51
CA VAL A 99 -3.91 6.75 -38.46
C VAL A 99 -3.40 7.04 -39.86
N GLY A 100 -3.02 8.28 -40.13
CA GLY A 100 -2.39 8.70 -41.39
C GLY A 100 -3.20 9.69 -42.21
N SER A 101 -2.57 10.18 -43.28
CA SER A 101 -3.11 11.23 -44.16
C SER A 101 -2.94 10.82 -45.63
N GLY A 102 -3.99 11.01 -46.45
CA GLY A 102 -3.96 10.72 -47.88
C GLY A 102 -3.91 9.22 -48.22
N ASN A 103 -2.96 8.81 -49.07
CA ASN A 103 -2.89 7.44 -49.63
C ASN A 103 -2.21 6.40 -48.72
N HIS A 104 -1.69 6.79 -47.56
CA HIS A 104 -1.03 5.88 -46.60
C HIS A 104 -1.87 5.81 -45.32
N VAL A 105 -2.78 4.84 -45.28
CA VAL A 105 -3.69 4.61 -44.15
C VAL A 105 -3.19 3.43 -43.34
N GLY A 106 -2.87 3.68 -42.07
CA GLY A 106 -2.58 2.65 -41.07
C GLY A 106 -3.75 2.48 -40.11
N CYS A 107 -3.77 1.35 -39.40
CA CYS A 107 -4.74 1.14 -38.33
C CYS A 107 -4.13 0.45 -37.13
N PHE A 108 -4.69 0.70 -35.95
CA PHE A 108 -4.35 -0.06 -34.76
C PHE A 108 -5.58 -0.70 -34.15
N ARG A 109 -5.37 -1.88 -33.54
CA ARG A 109 -6.42 -2.71 -32.98
C ARG A 109 -6.00 -3.19 -31.60
N ILE A 110 -6.85 -2.96 -30.61
CA ILE A 110 -6.66 -3.44 -29.24
C ILE A 110 -7.93 -4.15 -28.81
N ARG A 111 -7.77 -5.33 -28.22
CA ARG A 111 -8.87 -6.19 -27.80
C ARG A 111 -8.74 -6.55 -26.32
N PHE A 112 -9.82 -6.37 -25.58
CA PHE A 112 -10.07 -6.95 -24.26
C PHE A 112 -11.06 -8.13 -24.40
N ASN A 113 -11.14 -9.00 -23.40
CA ASN A 113 -11.94 -10.23 -23.47
C ASN A 113 -13.45 -10.02 -23.26
N TYR A 114 -14.06 -9.14 -24.05
CA TYR A 114 -15.51 -8.86 -24.02
C TYR A 114 -16.28 -9.62 -25.10
N GLN A 115 -15.60 -10.20 -26.08
CA GLN A 115 -16.23 -11.00 -27.15
C GLN A 115 -16.63 -12.41 -26.69
N ASN A 116 -16.28 -12.80 -25.45
CA ASN A 116 -16.65 -14.08 -24.86
C ASN A 116 -17.92 -13.96 -24.00
N GLY A 117 -18.76 -15.00 -24.01
CA GLY A 117 -19.91 -15.14 -23.09
C GLY A 117 -21.13 -14.30 -23.51
N SER A 118 -21.99 -13.95 -22.54
CA SER A 118 -23.23 -13.18 -22.73
C SER A 118 -23.02 -11.65 -22.79
N SER A 119 -21.83 -11.22 -23.19
CA SER A 119 -21.49 -9.80 -23.32
C SER A 119 -22.29 -9.13 -24.42
N ALA A 120 -22.44 -7.81 -24.32
CA ALA A 120 -23.13 -7.02 -25.34
C ALA A 120 -22.45 -7.15 -26.72
N ALA A 121 -23.27 -7.16 -27.77
CA ALA A 121 -22.80 -7.37 -29.13
C ALA A 121 -21.94 -6.21 -29.61
N VAL A 122 -20.76 -6.54 -30.15
CA VAL A 122 -19.86 -5.60 -30.82
C VAL A 122 -20.45 -5.21 -32.18
N GLY A 123 -20.39 -3.93 -32.52
CA GLY A 123 -20.91 -3.40 -33.77
C GLY A 123 -20.21 -3.95 -35.02
N ALA A 124 -20.93 -3.94 -36.14
CA ALA A 124 -20.40 -4.42 -37.42
C ALA A 124 -19.11 -3.66 -37.81
N GLY A 125 -18.04 -4.41 -38.11
CA GLY A 125 -16.73 -3.86 -38.46
C GLY A 125 -15.82 -3.51 -37.26
N MET A 126 -16.31 -3.60 -36.02
CA MET A 126 -15.52 -3.40 -34.79
C MET A 126 -14.99 -4.70 -34.18
N THR A 127 -15.47 -5.86 -34.65
CA THR A 127 -14.99 -7.17 -34.18
C THR A 127 -13.54 -7.40 -34.59
N ILE A 128 -12.67 -7.57 -33.60
CA ILE A 128 -11.25 -7.87 -33.80
C ILE A 128 -11.03 -9.38 -33.73
N ASN A 129 -10.59 -9.94 -34.85
CA ASN A 129 -10.40 -11.37 -35.08
C ASN A 129 -8.92 -11.75 -35.03
N ASN A 130 -8.33 -11.72 -33.83
CA ASN A 130 -6.92 -12.08 -33.60
C ASN A 130 -6.76 -12.85 -32.25
N PRO A 131 -5.64 -13.57 -32.05
CA PRO A 131 -5.41 -14.33 -30.81
C PRO A 131 -5.02 -13.46 -29.60
N TYR A 132 -4.73 -12.17 -29.82
CA TYR A 132 -4.15 -11.29 -28.81
C TYR A 132 -5.22 -10.63 -27.95
N VAL A 133 -5.15 -10.87 -26.64
CA VAL A 133 -6.09 -10.36 -25.64
C VAL A 133 -5.32 -9.56 -24.60
N SER A 134 -5.63 -8.26 -24.50
CA SER A 134 -5.11 -7.36 -23.48
C SER A 134 -5.83 -7.55 -22.15
N GLU A 135 -5.15 -7.25 -21.05
CA GLU A 135 -5.73 -7.30 -19.71
C GLU A 135 -5.34 -6.06 -18.91
N ASN A 136 -6.35 -5.45 -18.29
CA ASN A 136 -6.15 -4.36 -17.35
C ASN A 136 -6.26 -4.90 -15.91
N ASN A 137 -5.13 -4.90 -15.20
CA ASN A 137 -5.01 -5.34 -13.82
C ASN A 137 -4.51 -4.19 -12.90
N LEU A 138 -4.70 -2.93 -13.31
CA LEU A 138 -4.19 -1.74 -12.61
C LEU A 138 -4.79 -1.55 -11.22
N ASP A 139 -5.99 -2.08 -10.97
CA ASP A 139 -6.69 -1.95 -9.68
C ASP A 139 -6.55 -3.19 -8.79
N SER A 140 -5.86 -4.22 -9.27
CA SER A 140 -5.73 -5.48 -8.55
C SER A 140 -4.37 -5.65 -7.89
N ALA A 141 -4.41 -6.13 -6.65
CA ALA A 141 -3.25 -6.56 -5.88
C ALA A 141 -2.74 -7.95 -6.23
N SER A 142 -3.56 -8.74 -6.90
CA SER A 142 -3.22 -10.09 -7.32
C SER A 142 -2.78 -10.10 -8.78
N GLN A 143 -1.81 -10.95 -9.08
CA GLN A 143 -1.45 -11.30 -10.46
C GLN A 143 -2.63 -12.01 -11.12
N LYS A 144 -2.86 -11.75 -12.41
CA LYS A 144 -3.93 -12.37 -13.17
C LYS A 144 -3.38 -13.13 -14.38
N ARG A 145 -3.74 -14.40 -14.50
CA ARG A 145 -3.44 -15.22 -15.69
C ARG A 145 -4.35 -14.79 -16.84
N VAL A 146 -3.77 -14.53 -18.01
CA VAL A 146 -4.47 -14.14 -19.23
C VAL A 146 -4.28 -15.20 -20.30
N TYR A 147 -5.37 -15.61 -20.94
CA TYR A 147 -5.40 -16.64 -21.96
C TYR A 147 -5.56 -16.01 -23.36
N ARG A 148 -4.85 -16.56 -24.35
CA ARG A 148 -4.97 -16.17 -25.76
C ARG A 148 -6.25 -16.74 -26.37
N ALA A 149 -6.79 -16.06 -27.38
CA ALA A 149 -7.93 -16.54 -28.16
C ALA A 149 -7.49 -17.63 -29.15
N ASP A 150 -8.14 -18.80 -29.08
CA ASP A 150 -7.69 -20.04 -29.70
C ASP A 150 -8.82 -20.87 -30.34
N ARG A 151 -10.09 -20.47 -30.15
CA ARG A 151 -11.27 -21.14 -30.74
C ARG A 151 -11.85 -20.43 -31.95
N SER A 152 -12.81 -21.09 -32.61
CA SER A 152 -13.63 -20.49 -33.66
C SER A 152 -14.27 -19.18 -33.20
N GLY A 153 -14.28 -18.18 -34.08
CA GLY A 153 -14.70 -16.81 -33.73
C GLY A 153 -13.74 -16.09 -32.78
N PHE A 154 -12.51 -16.59 -32.63
CA PHE A 154 -11.48 -16.05 -31.74
C PHE A 154 -11.94 -15.99 -30.27
N ALA A 155 -12.75 -16.95 -29.84
CA ALA A 155 -13.12 -17.09 -28.43
C ALA A 155 -11.92 -17.59 -27.59
N VAL A 156 -11.87 -17.16 -26.33
CA VAL A 156 -10.86 -17.58 -25.34
C VAL A 156 -11.36 -18.81 -24.56
N ASP A 157 -10.59 -19.90 -24.52
CA ASP A 157 -10.81 -21.02 -23.59
C ASP A 157 -9.55 -21.31 -22.74
N PRO A 158 -9.64 -21.21 -21.39
CA PRO A 158 -8.55 -21.58 -20.50
C PRO A 158 -7.99 -22.99 -20.68
N ALA A 159 -8.80 -23.95 -21.15
CA ALA A 159 -8.40 -25.35 -21.28
C ALA A 159 -7.54 -25.63 -22.52
N THR A 160 -7.60 -24.79 -23.55
CA THR A 160 -6.93 -25.04 -24.84
C THR A 160 -5.90 -23.97 -25.23
N SER A 161 -5.73 -22.92 -24.42
CA SER A 161 -4.92 -21.76 -24.78
C SER A 161 -3.45 -22.11 -24.97
N PHE A 162 -2.92 -21.84 -26.16
CA PHE A 162 -1.58 -22.29 -26.61
C PHE A 162 -0.40 -21.53 -25.96
N SER A 163 -0.62 -20.34 -25.40
CA SER A 163 0.45 -19.56 -24.77
C SER A 163 -0.12 -18.47 -23.83
N PRO A 164 -0.63 -18.86 -22.65
CA PRO A 164 -1.11 -17.89 -21.70
C PRO A 164 0.06 -17.12 -21.06
N TYR A 165 -0.20 -15.89 -20.65
CA TYR A 165 0.78 -15.04 -20.00
C TYR A 165 0.21 -14.49 -18.69
N ASP A 166 1.07 -13.95 -17.82
CA ASP A 166 0.62 -13.36 -16.57
C ASP A 166 0.68 -11.84 -16.63
N CYS A 167 -0.43 -11.20 -16.28
CA CYS A 167 -0.48 -9.77 -16.03
C CYS A 167 -0.16 -9.53 -14.55
N THR A 168 0.93 -8.83 -14.28
CA THR A 168 1.38 -8.51 -12.92
C THR A 168 0.38 -7.63 -12.19
N ARG A 169 0.42 -7.64 -10.84
CA ARG A 169 -0.41 -6.73 -10.02
C ARG A 169 -0.13 -5.27 -10.39
N TYR A 170 -1.14 -4.40 -10.29
CA TYR A 170 -1.04 -2.96 -10.57
C TYR A 170 -0.44 -2.60 -11.94
N SER A 171 -0.64 -3.48 -12.91
CA SER A 171 -0.18 -3.27 -14.29
C SER A 171 -1.30 -3.58 -15.28
N ALA A 172 -1.20 -3.03 -16.48
CA ALA A 172 -1.98 -3.43 -17.63
C ALA A 172 -1.03 -3.98 -18.68
N THR A 173 -1.35 -5.16 -19.22
CA THR A 173 -0.66 -5.70 -20.38
C THR A 173 -1.48 -5.39 -21.61
N LEU A 174 -0.95 -4.55 -22.48
CA LEU A 174 -1.56 -4.14 -23.73
C LEU A 174 -0.93 -4.88 -24.89
N LEU A 175 -1.79 -5.47 -25.72
CA LEU A 175 -1.40 -6.07 -26.98
C LEU A 175 -2.08 -5.30 -28.10
N CYS A 176 -1.27 -4.53 -28.82
CA CYS A 176 -1.74 -3.67 -29.89
C CYS A 176 -1.24 -4.19 -31.23
N GLU A 177 -2.17 -4.59 -32.10
CA GLU A 177 -1.88 -4.93 -33.49
C GLU A 177 -1.95 -3.66 -34.34
N GLY A 178 -0.84 -3.28 -34.96
CA GLY A 178 -0.78 -2.26 -35.99
C GLY A 178 -0.80 -2.89 -37.38
N GLY A 179 -1.51 -2.26 -38.31
CA GLY A 179 -1.67 -2.68 -39.69
C GLY A 179 -1.30 -1.56 -40.67
N GLY A 180 -0.66 -1.94 -41.78
CA GLY A 180 -0.28 -1.04 -42.88
C GLY A 180 -0.34 -1.75 -44.24
N GLY A 181 -0.39 -0.96 -45.32
CA GLY A 181 -0.33 -1.44 -46.71
C GLY A 181 -1.59 -1.23 -47.55
N ASP A 182 -1.49 -1.55 -48.85
CA ASP A 182 -2.51 -1.25 -49.87
C ASP A 182 -3.88 -1.90 -49.59
N GLY A 183 -3.92 -2.98 -48.81
CA GLY A 183 -5.18 -3.60 -48.35
C GLY A 183 -5.99 -2.74 -47.37
N LEU A 184 -5.40 -1.68 -46.80
CA LEU A 184 -6.07 -0.73 -45.91
C LEU A 184 -6.40 0.61 -46.59
N ARG A 185 -6.15 0.75 -47.90
CA ARG A 185 -6.33 2.02 -48.62
C ARG A 185 -7.74 2.59 -48.54
N ASP A 186 -8.74 1.70 -48.52
CA ASP A 186 -10.16 2.09 -48.49
C ASP A 186 -10.73 2.11 -47.05
N LEU A 187 -9.87 1.96 -46.03
CA LEU A 187 -10.24 2.05 -44.62
C LEU A 187 -10.60 3.50 -44.28
N SER A 188 -11.79 3.72 -43.72
CA SER A 188 -12.27 5.05 -43.36
C SER A 188 -13.26 4.99 -42.20
N PRO A 189 -13.61 6.12 -41.57
CA PRO A 189 -14.65 6.16 -40.52
C PRO A 189 -16.01 5.58 -40.94
N THR A 190 -16.30 5.52 -42.25
CA THR A 190 -17.52 4.95 -42.82
C THR A 190 -17.33 3.53 -43.37
N ASN A 191 -16.10 3.04 -43.45
CA ASN A 191 -15.73 1.72 -43.92
C ASN A 191 -14.64 1.10 -43.03
N LEU A 192 -15.05 0.48 -41.93
CA LEU A 192 -14.14 -0.05 -40.88
C LEU A 192 -13.57 -1.43 -41.20
N ALA A 193 -14.16 -2.11 -42.20
CA ALA A 193 -13.74 -3.43 -42.66
C ALA A 193 -13.75 -3.47 -44.20
N PRO A 194 -12.82 -2.76 -44.87
CA PRO A 194 -12.75 -2.77 -46.31
C PRO A 194 -12.62 -4.21 -46.84
N ALA A 195 -13.33 -4.51 -47.93
CA ALA A 195 -13.23 -5.81 -48.57
C ALA A 195 -11.77 -6.05 -48.99
N ALA A 196 -11.14 -7.08 -48.44
CA ALA A 196 -9.76 -7.44 -48.75
C ALA A 196 -9.69 -7.94 -50.20
N ALA A 197 -9.60 -7.02 -51.16
CA ALA A 197 -9.43 -7.35 -52.56
C ALA A 197 -8.01 -7.88 -52.80
N GLN A 198 -7.67 -9.11 -52.38
CA GLN A 198 -6.37 -9.80 -52.59
C GLN A 198 -5.08 -8.98 -52.28
N ARG A 199 -5.19 -7.82 -51.63
CA ARG A 199 -4.09 -6.91 -51.34
C ARG A 199 -3.42 -7.26 -50.02
N ASN A 200 -2.11 -7.09 -49.97
CA ASN A 200 -1.32 -7.40 -48.79
C ASN A 200 -1.55 -6.37 -47.67
N VAL A 201 -1.71 -6.86 -46.44
CA VAL A 201 -1.71 -6.06 -45.21
C VAL A 201 -0.55 -6.57 -44.35
N LYS A 202 0.39 -5.68 -44.02
CA LYS A 202 1.46 -5.95 -43.06
C LYS A 202 0.93 -5.72 -41.65
N ARG A 203 1.34 -6.59 -40.72
CA ARG A 203 0.93 -6.54 -39.31
C ARG A 203 2.15 -6.55 -38.41
N ARG A 204 2.12 -5.73 -37.36
CA ARG A 204 3.09 -5.72 -36.26
C ARG A 204 2.33 -5.70 -34.95
N VAL A 205 2.78 -6.46 -33.95
CA VAL A 205 2.12 -6.52 -32.66
C VAL A 205 3.08 -6.02 -31.60
N ALA A 206 2.66 -4.99 -30.87
CA ALA A 206 3.37 -4.49 -29.70
C ALA A 206 2.74 -5.09 -28.44
N GLU A 207 3.53 -5.79 -27.65
CA GLU A 207 3.22 -6.19 -26.28
C GLU A 207 3.88 -5.20 -25.32
N VAL A 208 3.06 -4.48 -24.55
CA VAL A 208 3.52 -3.40 -23.68
C VAL A 208 2.94 -3.62 -22.30
N VAL A 209 3.81 -3.72 -21.31
CA VAL A 209 3.39 -3.73 -19.90
C VAL A 209 3.48 -2.31 -19.38
N ILE A 210 2.35 -1.82 -18.90
CA ILE A 210 2.21 -0.48 -18.33
C ILE A 210 1.88 -0.65 -16.85
N GLY A 211 2.80 -0.24 -15.98
CA GLY A 211 2.64 -0.28 -14.54
C GLY A 211 2.17 1.05 -13.96
N ARG A 212 1.47 0.99 -12.82
CA ARG A 212 1.42 2.16 -11.93
C ARG A 212 2.83 2.45 -11.44
N ASN A 213 3.20 3.73 -11.36
CA ASN A 213 4.45 4.09 -10.70
C ASN A 213 4.34 3.77 -9.18
N LEU A 214 4.87 2.61 -8.78
CA LEU A 214 4.82 2.13 -7.39
C LEU A 214 5.74 2.92 -6.45
N SER A 215 6.67 3.72 -6.97
CA SER A 215 7.54 4.56 -6.13
C SER A 215 6.79 5.70 -5.44
N GLN A 216 5.56 6.01 -5.88
CA GLN A 216 4.63 6.89 -5.17
C GLN A 216 3.88 6.19 -4.02
N LEU A 217 3.90 4.86 -3.99
CA LEU A 217 3.22 4.04 -2.98
C LEU A 217 4.15 3.63 -1.84
N GLY A 218 5.47 3.70 -2.08
CA GLY A 218 6.53 3.48 -1.12
C GLY A 218 7.37 2.24 -1.43
N ASP A 219 8.69 2.36 -1.29
CA ASP A 219 9.73 1.36 -1.56
C ASP A 219 10.65 1.07 -0.35
N SER A 220 10.22 1.44 0.85
CA SER A 220 10.97 1.38 2.11
C SER A 220 10.04 0.87 3.22
N PRO A 221 10.53 0.05 4.18
CA PRO A 221 9.75 -0.32 5.35
C PRO A 221 9.58 0.83 6.34
N ILE A 222 10.35 1.92 6.22
CA ILE A 222 10.36 3.04 7.16
C ILE A 222 10.54 4.40 6.48
N TYR A 223 9.70 5.36 6.89
CA TYR A 223 9.69 6.76 6.45
C TYR A 223 9.53 7.70 7.64
N GLY A 224 10.58 8.46 7.97
CA GLY A 224 10.54 9.51 8.98
C GLY A 224 10.62 10.90 8.35
N ALA A 225 9.60 11.75 8.46
CA ALA A 225 9.70 13.12 7.96
C ALA A 225 10.67 13.99 8.79
N LYS A 226 11.01 13.52 10.00
CA LYS A 226 12.11 13.99 10.84
C LYS A 226 13.06 12.83 11.11
N ASP A 227 13.84 12.94 12.17
CA ASP A 227 14.87 11.96 12.52
C ASP A 227 14.27 10.58 12.75
N ILE A 228 15.04 9.57 12.36
CA ILE A 228 14.83 8.18 12.75
C ILE A 228 15.88 7.83 13.79
N ASN A 229 15.47 7.59 15.03
CA ASN A 229 16.35 7.21 16.13
C ASN A 229 16.06 5.76 16.53
N MET A 230 17.09 4.92 16.53
CA MET A 230 17.02 3.54 16.98
C MET A 230 18.06 3.32 18.07
N ASN A 231 17.61 3.39 19.32
CA ASN A 231 18.40 3.18 20.51
C ASN A 231 18.24 1.71 20.95
N VAL A 232 19.17 0.86 20.55
CA VAL A 232 19.17 -0.57 20.90
C VAL A 232 20.03 -0.82 22.13
N LYS A 233 19.79 -1.91 22.88
CA LYS A 233 20.50 -2.20 24.14
C LYS A 233 21.32 -3.46 24.05
N ASP A 234 22.31 -3.58 24.95
CA ASP A 234 23.04 -4.82 25.20
C ASP A 234 23.67 -5.40 23.92
N ALA A 235 24.30 -4.54 23.11
CA ALA A 235 24.80 -4.86 21.76
C ALA A 235 23.72 -5.37 20.79
N GLY A 236 22.50 -4.83 20.94
CA GLY A 236 21.34 -5.14 20.12
C GLY A 236 21.56 -4.89 18.63
N LYS A 237 20.69 -5.50 17.83
CA LYS A 237 20.83 -5.54 16.38
C LYS A 237 19.74 -4.73 15.70
N VAL A 238 20.13 -3.96 14.69
CA VAL A 238 19.21 -3.35 13.74
C VAL A 238 19.32 -4.08 12.40
N LYS A 239 18.20 -4.60 11.90
CA LYS A 239 18.10 -5.30 10.63
C LYS A 239 17.02 -4.67 9.76
N VAL A 240 17.39 -4.30 8.54
CA VAL A 240 16.46 -3.79 7.51
C VAL A 240 16.49 -4.74 6.31
N ARG A 241 15.32 -5.24 5.90
CA ARG A 241 15.18 -6.24 4.84
C ARG A 241 14.05 -5.88 3.87
N SER A 242 14.01 -6.61 2.77
CA SER A 242 12.90 -6.61 1.80
C SER A 242 12.46 -8.05 1.57
N SER A 243 11.16 -8.32 1.73
CA SER A 243 10.50 -9.55 1.28
C SER A 243 10.46 -9.64 -0.24
N ASP A 244 10.55 -8.51 -0.94
CA ASP A 244 10.37 -8.44 -2.38
C ASP A 244 11.69 -8.66 -3.12
N ALA A 245 11.69 -9.68 -3.97
CA ALA A 245 12.85 -10.05 -4.76
C ALA A 245 13.26 -8.88 -5.68
N GLY A 246 14.55 -8.52 -5.66
CA GLY A 246 15.11 -7.44 -6.49
C GLY A 246 14.87 -6.03 -5.95
N VAL A 247 14.12 -5.86 -4.86
CA VAL A 247 13.98 -4.56 -4.18
C VAL A 247 15.04 -4.46 -3.08
N PRO A 248 15.99 -3.51 -3.17
CA PRO A 248 16.93 -3.25 -2.10
C PRO A 248 16.18 -2.87 -0.80
N PRO A 249 16.61 -3.37 0.37
CA PRO A 249 16.14 -2.83 1.64
C PRO A 249 16.50 -1.35 1.77
N ARG A 250 15.56 -0.51 2.20
CA ARG A 250 15.75 0.94 2.31
C ARG A 250 15.42 1.48 3.69
N ALA A 251 15.94 2.65 4.00
CA ALA A 251 15.41 3.52 5.06
C ALA A 251 15.39 4.95 4.51
N ARG A 252 14.29 5.68 4.73
CA ARG A 252 14.12 7.04 4.19
C ARG A 252 13.75 8.03 5.28
N THR A 253 14.47 9.15 5.32
CA THR A 253 14.14 10.30 6.15
C THR A 253 14.42 11.62 5.43
N LEU A 254 13.68 12.67 5.80
CA LEU A 254 13.98 14.04 5.37
C LEU A 254 14.99 14.75 6.30
N ARG A 255 15.51 14.04 7.31
CA ARG A 255 16.53 14.51 8.26
C ARG A 255 17.63 13.46 8.40
N ASP A 256 17.89 12.99 9.61
CA ASP A 256 19.02 12.13 9.94
C ASP A 256 18.56 10.76 10.43
N ILE A 257 19.45 9.77 10.32
CA ILE A 257 19.29 8.44 10.90
C ILE A 257 20.33 8.27 12.00
N TYR A 258 19.89 7.97 13.21
CA TYR A 258 20.75 7.67 14.35
C TYR A 258 20.49 6.27 14.85
N ILE A 259 21.53 5.45 14.90
CA ILE A 259 21.51 4.14 15.55
C ILE A 259 22.51 4.19 16.68
N GLN A 260 22.06 3.95 17.91
CA GLN A 260 22.88 4.13 19.09
C GLN A 260 22.68 2.99 20.08
N ASP A 261 23.70 2.67 20.87
CA ASP A 261 23.50 1.93 22.11
C ASP A 261 22.79 2.83 23.13
N ALA A 262 21.61 2.42 23.59
CA ALA A 262 20.80 3.19 24.53
C ALA A 262 21.50 3.39 25.88
N ASN A 263 22.49 2.56 26.21
CA ASN A 263 23.28 2.63 27.44
C ASN A 263 24.66 3.30 27.26
N GLY A 264 25.02 3.73 26.05
CA GLY A 264 26.31 4.38 25.77
C GLY A 264 27.54 3.47 25.90
N GLY A 265 27.37 2.15 25.79
CA GLY A 265 28.37 1.12 25.97
C GLY A 265 28.86 0.48 24.66
N THR A 266 28.38 -0.72 24.33
CA THR A 266 28.91 -1.55 23.23
C THR A 266 28.20 -1.24 21.92
N HIS A 267 28.98 -1.10 20.84
CA HIS A 267 28.46 -0.73 19.54
C HIS A 267 27.32 -1.63 19.05
N PRO A 268 26.18 -1.04 18.60
CA PRO A 268 25.08 -1.80 18.06
C PRO A 268 25.51 -2.50 16.77
N THR A 269 25.12 -3.76 16.61
CA THR A 269 25.41 -4.46 15.37
C THR A 269 24.35 -4.10 14.35
N VAL A 270 24.73 -3.31 13.36
CA VAL A 270 23.89 -2.97 12.23
C VAL A 270 24.08 -4.05 11.17
N ASP A 271 23.21 -5.07 11.18
CA ASP A 271 23.12 -6.05 10.08
C ASP A 271 22.24 -5.46 8.98
N MET A 272 22.81 -4.44 8.37
CA MET A 272 22.40 -3.94 7.09
C MET A 272 23.34 -4.55 6.08
N SER A 273 22.93 -5.64 5.44
CA SER A 273 23.70 -6.23 4.33
C SER A 273 24.23 -5.13 3.40
N SER A 274 25.33 -5.35 2.68
CA SER A 274 25.91 -4.35 1.73
C SER A 274 24.96 -3.90 0.59
N LYS A 275 23.68 -4.29 0.65
CA LYS A 275 22.58 -3.95 -0.25
C LYS A 275 21.54 -3.01 0.38
N VAL A 276 21.67 -2.64 1.66
CA VAL A 276 20.74 -1.66 2.27
C VAL A 276 21.10 -0.26 1.78
N GLU A 277 20.08 0.55 1.49
CA GLU A 277 20.23 1.94 1.07
C GLU A 277 19.61 2.86 2.13
N ALA A 278 20.37 3.86 2.58
CA ALA A 278 19.88 4.87 3.53
C ALA A 278 19.75 6.21 2.81
N PHE A 279 18.56 6.78 2.77
CA PHE A 279 18.29 8.09 2.17
C PHE A 279 17.97 9.10 3.25
N VAL A 280 18.73 10.20 3.27
CA VAL A 280 18.68 11.25 4.29
C VAL A 280 18.52 12.62 3.63
N ASN A 281 18.39 13.67 4.44
CA ASN A 281 18.25 15.04 3.96
C ASN A 281 19.28 15.40 2.87
N GLN A 282 18.80 15.98 1.77
CA GLN A 282 19.62 16.34 0.60
C GLN A 282 20.77 17.32 0.86
N SER A 283 20.67 18.17 1.89
CA SER A 283 21.61 19.27 2.10
C SER A 283 22.72 18.91 3.06
N ASN A 284 22.40 18.17 4.13
CA ASN A 284 23.32 17.89 5.22
C ASN A 284 22.94 16.64 6.04
N GLY A 285 22.04 15.81 5.52
CA GLY A 285 21.57 14.63 6.24
C GLY A 285 22.70 13.65 6.47
N VAL A 286 22.67 13.00 7.62
CA VAL A 286 23.66 12.00 8.02
C VAL A 286 23.00 10.72 8.51
N MET A 287 23.73 9.61 8.36
CA MET A 287 23.47 8.38 9.10
C MET A 287 24.63 8.17 10.06
N LYS A 288 24.33 8.08 11.36
CA LYS A 288 25.34 7.83 12.39
C LYS A 288 25.07 6.55 13.16
N VAL A 289 26.12 5.80 13.41
CA VAL A 289 26.15 4.64 14.30
C VAL A 289 27.05 5.01 15.47
N ASP A 290 26.49 5.09 16.68
CA ASP A 290 27.17 5.57 17.90
C ASP A 290 27.95 6.88 17.72
N GLY A 291 27.31 7.84 17.07
CA GLY A 291 27.87 9.17 16.86
C GLY A 291 28.93 9.27 15.75
N VAL A 292 29.31 8.15 15.13
CA VAL A 292 30.23 8.08 13.99
C VAL A 292 29.45 7.92 12.70
N ASP A 293 29.89 8.56 11.61
CA ASP A 293 29.24 8.42 10.30
C ASP A 293 29.29 6.96 9.81
N SER A 294 28.15 6.47 9.35
CA SER A 294 28.00 5.10 8.85
C SER A 294 28.74 4.92 7.52
N THR A 295 29.50 3.83 7.41
CA THR A 295 30.18 3.43 6.17
C THR A 295 29.46 2.30 5.44
N ALA A 296 28.61 1.55 6.14
CA ALA A 296 27.85 0.42 5.60
C ALA A 296 26.46 0.32 6.29
N PRO A 297 25.40 0.89 5.69
CA PRO A 297 25.40 1.64 4.43
C PRO A 297 25.92 3.07 4.61
N THR A 298 26.50 3.63 3.54
CA THR A 298 26.74 5.08 3.46
C THR A 298 25.41 5.78 3.17
N ALA A 299 25.15 6.92 3.79
CA ALA A 299 23.94 7.69 3.55
C ALA A 299 23.97 8.39 2.18
N THR A 300 22.88 8.27 1.42
CA THR A 300 22.62 9.01 0.18
C THR A 300 21.78 10.24 0.51
N GLN A 301 22.29 11.42 0.20
CA GLN A 301 21.56 12.68 0.36
C GLN A 301 20.64 12.90 -0.84
N GLU A 302 19.32 12.83 -0.64
CA GLU A 302 18.30 12.98 -1.69
C GLU A 302 17.05 13.69 -1.16
N ASP A 303 16.40 14.52 -1.98
CA ASP A 303 15.04 14.98 -1.66
C ASP A 303 14.04 13.83 -1.80
N SER A 304 13.81 13.15 -0.69
CA SER A 304 12.86 12.04 -0.63
C SER A 304 11.40 12.50 -0.45
N SER A 305 11.09 13.80 -0.40
CA SER A 305 9.73 14.28 -0.05
C SER A 305 8.64 13.76 -1.00
N GLY A 306 8.95 13.64 -2.29
CA GLY A 306 8.06 13.07 -3.31
C GLY A 306 7.93 11.54 -3.28
N ARG A 307 8.72 10.85 -2.45
CA ARG A 307 8.70 9.39 -2.26
C ARG A 307 7.94 8.96 -1.01
N PHE A 308 7.56 9.91 -0.14
CA PHE A 308 6.77 9.61 1.05
C PHE A 308 5.34 9.25 0.63
N PRO A 309 4.84 8.06 0.97
CA PRO A 309 3.46 7.70 0.70
C PRO A 309 2.53 8.72 1.36
N ARG A 310 1.67 9.36 0.56
CA ARG A 310 0.66 10.28 1.06
C ARG A 310 -0.67 9.55 1.16
N ILE A 311 -1.01 9.11 2.37
CA ILE A 311 -2.21 8.30 2.61
C ILE A 311 -3.20 9.13 3.42
N LYS A 312 -4.37 9.39 2.81
CA LYS A 312 -5.44 10.22 3.37
C LYS A 312 -6.37 9.43 4.29
N TRP A 313 -7.05 10.13 5.20
CA TRP A 313 -8.04 9.48 6.08
C TRP A 313 -9.19 8.86 5.28
N SER A 314 -9.59 9.50 4.17
CA SER A 314 -10.63 9.01 3.27
C SER A 314 -10.24 7.76 2.48
N GLN A 315 -8.94 7.51 2.32
CA GLN A 315 -8.43 6.37 1.56
C GLN A 315 -8.52 5.09 2.41
N ILE A 316 -8.25 5.16 3.71
CA ILE A 316 -8.23 3.97 4.58
C ILE A 316 -9.61 3.33 4.83
N THR A 317 -9.66 1.99 4.91
CA THR A 317 -10.83 1.25 5.42
C THR A 317 -10.97 1.50 6.92
N LYS A 318 -12.18 1.79 7.36
CA LYS A 318 -12.53 2.15 8.74
C LYS A 318 -13.84 1.47 9.12
N ALA A 319 -14.06 1.23 10.41
CA ALA A 319 -15.38 0.89 10.91
C ALA A 319 -16.34 2.07 10.63
N PRO A 320 -17.44 1.85 9.90
CA PRO A 320 -18.40 2.92 9.65
C PRO A 320 -19.17 3.29 10.93
N PRO A 321 -19.74 4.50 11.05
CA PRO A 321 -20.60 4.87 12.19
C PRO A 321 -21.87 4.00 12.34
N THR A 322 -22.21 3.22 11.32
CA THR A 322 -23.30 2.23 11.31
C THR A 322 -22.87 0.87 11.86
N ALA A 323 -21.59 0.66 12.13
CA ALA A 323 -21.08 -0.54 12.80
C ALA A 323 -21.54 -0.60 14.26
N THR A 324 -21.09 -1.62 14.99
CA THR A 324 -21.38 -1.69 16.42
C THR A 324 -20.71 -0.54 17.15
N ASN A 325 -21.50 0.22 17.90
CA ASN A 325 -20.99 1.38 18.62
C ASN A 325 -20.47 0.99 20.01
N LEU A 326 -19.32 1.55 20.36
CA LEU A 326 -18.81 1.60 21.72
C LEU A 326 -18.84 3.06 22.16
N ASP A 327 -19.34 3.36 23.36
CA ASP A 327 -19.36 4.73 23.85
C ASP A 327 -17.92 5.17 24.21
N ALA A 328 -17.54 6.37 23.80
CA ALA A 328 -16.28 6.98 24.18
C ALA A 328 -16.21 7.17 25.70
N GLY A 329 -15.02 7.00 26.28
CA GLY A 329 -14.79 7.09 27.71
C GLY A 329 -13.75 6.10 28.23
N THR A 330 -13.75 5.89 29.54
CA THR A 330 -12.78 5.06 30.23
C THR A 330 -13.41 3.75 30.70
N TYR A 331 -12.87 2.63 30.25
CA TYR A 331 -13.24 1.27 30.65
C TYR A 331 -12.20 0.71 31.61
N VAL A 332 -12.62 0.38 32.83
CA VAL A 332 -11.74 -0.07 33.92
C VAL A 332 -12.01 -1.54 34.26
N TRP A 333 -11.01 -2.39 34.11
CA TRP A 333 -11.05 -3.77 34.62
C TRP A 333 -10.92 -3.78 36.14
N ARG A 334 -11.89 -4.42 36.80
CA ARG A 334 -11.91 -4.66 38.25
C ARG A 334 -11.71 -6.13 38.56
N HIS A 335 -11.05 -6.43 39.68
CA HIS A 335 -10.83 -7.80 40.11
C HIS A 335 -11.89 -8.35 41.07
N ASN A 336 -12.41 -7.50 41.97
CA ASN A 336 -13.26 -7.93 43.08
C ASN A 336 -14.54 -7.08 43.20
N PRO A 337 -15.71 -7.60 42.77
CA PRO A 337 -15.86 -8.74 41.84
C PRO A 337 -15.28 -8.44 40.45
N ARG A 338 -14.95 -9.50 39.69
CA ARG A 338 -14.45 -9.38 38.32
C ARG A 338 -15.53 -8.79 37.40
N ARG A 339 -15.27 -7.62 36.85
CA ARG A 339 -16.18 -6.87 35.97
C ARG A 339 -15.40 -5.82 35.18
N LEU A 340 -16.04 -5.27 34.16
CA LEU A 340 -15.57 -4.09 33.45
C LEU A 340 -16.50 -2.93 33.78
N GLU A 341 -15.96 -1.83 34.30
CA GLU A 341 -16.71 -0.62 34.61
C GLU A 341 -16.49 0.42 33.52
N TYR A 342 -17.52 1.18 33.18
CA TYR A 342 -17.46 2.26 32.21
C TYR A 342 -17.75 3.60 32.87
N TYR A 343 -16.92 4.58 32.52
CA TYR A 343 -17.01 5.97 32.94
C TYR A 343 -17.05 6.86 31.70
N ASP A 344 -18.00 7.78 31.63
CA ASP A 344 -18.23 8.67 30.49
C ASP A 344 -17.30 9.89 30.46
N GLN A 345 -16.03 9.67 30.83
CA GLN A 345 -14.99 10.68 30.88
C GLN A 345 -13.74 10.22 30.11
N PRO A 346 -12.97 11.15 29.51
CA PRO A 346 -11.69 10.84 28.90
C PRO A 346 -10.70 10.32 29.96
N TYR A 347 -9.79 9.46 29.54
CA TYR A 347 -8.74 8.94 30.41
C TYR A 347 -7.55 9.90 30.44
N ASP A 348 -7.10 10.23 31.65
CA ASP A 348 -5.85 10.94 31.87
C ASP A 348 -4.82 9.99 32.52
N PRO A 349 -3.76 9.60 31.79
CA PRO A 349 -2.70 8.74 32.34
C PRO A 349 -2.00 9.32 33.57
N ALA A 350 -1.99 10.64 33.77
CA ALA A 350 -1.37 11.28 34.92
C ALA A 350 -2.22 11.14 36.20
N VAL A 351 -3.54 11.04 36.05
CA VAL A 351 -4.49 10.86 37.16
C VAL A 351 -4.71 9.38 37.47
N GLY A 352 -4.67 8.52 36.46
CA GLY A 352 -4.93 7.09 36.59
C GLY A 352 -6.41 6.72 36.42
N PRO A 353 -6.76 5.43 36.54
CA PRO A 353 -8.14 4.96 36.39
C PRO A 353 -9.04 5.52 37.51
N PRO A 354 -10.33 5.79 37.24
CA PRO A 354 -11.30 6.13 38.29
C PRO A 354 -11.25 5.15 39.46
N ALA A 355 -11.28 5.66 40.69
CA ALA A 355 -11.27 4.83 41.90
C ALA A 355 -12.56 4.02 42.03
N ALA A 356 -12.51 2.86 42.70
CA ALA A 356 -13.67 1.99 42.89
C ALA A 356 -14.82 2.64 43.71
N SER A 357 -14.53 3.74 44.43
CA SER A 357 -15.53 4.54 45.13
C SER A 357 -16.35 5.44 44.21
N VAL A 358 -15.90 5.67 42.97
CA VAL A 358 -16.63 6.45 41.97
C VAL A 358 -17.67 5.56 41.31
N THR A 359 -18.94 5.96 41.37
CA THR A 359 -20.04 5.24 40.74
C THR A 359 -19.83 5.20 39.21
N PRO A 360 -19.75 4.00 38.61
CA PRO A 360 -19.62 3.88 37.15
C PRO A 360 -20.95 4.16 36.44
N ASN A 361 -20.88 4.68 35.22
CA ASN A 361 -22.05 4.90 34.36
C ASN A 361 -22.64 3.57 33.87
N ALA A 362 -21.79 2.55 33.66
CA ALA A 362 -22.23 1.19 33.36
C ALA A 362 -21.28 0.13 33.92
N VAL A 363 -21.82 -1.07 34.13
CA VAL A 363 -21.06 -2.23 34.61
C VAL A 363 -21.34 -3.42 33.70
N TYR A 364 -20.28 -4.00 33.14
CA TYR A 364 -20.33 -5.16 32.26
C TYR A 364 -19.74 -6.40 32.92
N ASN A 365 -20.39 -7.53 32.68
CA ASN A 365 -20.03 -8.84 33.24
C ASN A 365 -20.62 -9.96 32.36
N ASN A 366 -20.56 -11.22 32.83
CA ASN A 366 -21.09 -12.36 32.06
C ASN A 366 -22.60 -12.28 31.81
N SER A 367 -23.36 -11.60 32.67
CA SER A 367 -24.82 -11.42 32.54
C SER A 367 -25.20 -10.12 31.83
N ASN A 368 -24.29 -9.15 31.75
CA ASN A 368 -24.47 -7.89 31.04
C ASN A 368 -23.29 -7.65 30.09
N PRO A 369 -23.31 -8.22 28.86
CA PRO A 369 -22.19 -8.15 27.94
C PRO A 369 -22.01 -6.76 27.32
N LEU A 370 -20.75 -6.35 27.12
CA LEU A 370 -20.40 -5.17 26.34
C LEU A 370 -20.60 -5.44 24.84
N ALA A 371 -21.27 -4.54 24.12
CA ALA A 371 -21.46 -4.57 22.66
C ALA A 371 -21.72 -6.00 22.10
N PRO A 372 -22.85 -6.63 22.48
CA PRO A 372 -23.06 -8.07 22.28
C PRO A 372 -22.97 -8.47 20.80
N GLY A 373 -22.17 -9.50 20.51
CA GLY A 373 -21.98 -10.02 19.15
C GLY A 373 -20.88 -9.33 18.33
N ALA A 374 -20.34 -8.20 18.80
CA ALA A 374 -19.12 -7.60 18.25
C ALA A 374 -17.95 -7.72 19.23
N VAL A 375 -18.23 -7.61 20.53
CA VAL A 375 -17.25 -7.78 21.60
C VAL A 375 -17.67 -8.96 22.48
N SER A 376 -16.71 -9.83 22.76
CA SER A 376 -16.84 -10.88 23.76
C SER A 376 -15.84 -10.60 24.89
N MET A 377 -16.21 -10.97 26.11
CA MET A 377 -15.39 -10.68 27.28
C MET A 377 -15.04 -11.97 28.02
N ASN A 378 -13.78 -12.10 28.43
CA ASN A 378 -13.34 -13.15 29.32
C ASN A 378 -12.87 -12.53 30.64
N MET A 379 -13.74 -12.56 31.64
CA MET A 379 -13.48 -11.99 32.96
C MET A 379 -12.27 -12.64 33.64
N GLY A 380 -12.07 -13.96 33.48
CA GLY A 380 -10.97 -14.69 34.10
C GLY A 380 -9.60 -14.31 33.54
N LYS A 381 -9.55 -13.96 32.25
CA LYS A 381 -8.33 -13.53 31.55
C LYS A 381 -8.18 -12.00 31.46
N LEU A 382 -9.17 -11.23 31.90
CA LEU A 382 -9.29 -9.79 31.64
C LEU A 382 -9.15 -9.45 30.14
N SER A 383 -9.83 -10.23 29.30
CA SER A 383 -9.71 -10.11 27.84
C SER A 383 -10.98 -9.56 27.22
N LEU A 384 -10.83 -8.62 26.29
CA LEU A 384 -11.86 -8.23 25.31
C LEU A 384 -11.47 -8.82 23.96
N THR A 385 -12.34 -9.60 23.33
CA THR A 385 -12.12 -10.10 21.97
C THR A 385 -13.14 -9.44 21.05
N ILE A 386 -12.64 -8.59 20.15
CA ILE A 386 -13.40 -7.88 19.12
C ILE A 386 -13.44 -8.79 17.89
N THR A 387 -14.65 -9.08 17.39
CA THR A 387 -14.87 -9.98 16.24
C THR A 387 -15.55 -9.33 15.05
N ARG A 388 -16.03 -8.10 15.21
CA ARG A 388 -16.63 -7.27 14.16
C ARG A 388 -16.16 -5.83 14.31
N ASP A 389 -16.45 -5.02 13.29
CA ASP A 389 -16.14 -3.61 13.30
C ASP A 389 -16.79 -2.88 14.48
N VAL A 390 -15.99 -2.06 15.16
CA VAL A 390 -16.40 -1.24 16.29
C VAL A 390 -16.12 0.22 15.98
N PHE A 391 -17.15 1.05 16.07
CA PHE A 391 -17.03 2.49 16.00
C PHE A 391 -17.14 3.10 17.39
N VAL A 392 -16.13 3.86 17.82
CA VAL A 392 -16.14 4.57 19.09
C VAL A 392 -16.89 5.88 18.90
N LYS A 393 -18.10 5.93 19.45
CA LYS A 393 -19.01 7.07 19.34
C LYS A 393 -18.74 8.04 20.49
N ALA A 394 -18.55 9.32 20.18
CA ALA A 394 -18.41 10.35 21.20
C ALA A 394 -19.57 10.33 22.22
N ASN A 395 -19.23 10.44 23.50
CA ASN A 395 -20.20 10.42 24.60
C ASN A 395 -19.73 11.34 25.74
N ALA A 396 -20.66 12.12 26.31
CA ALA A 396 -20.46 13.00 27.47
C ALA A 396 -19.15 13.84 27.49
N GLY A 397 -18.65 14.25 26.32
CA GLY A 397 -17.41 15.03 26.17
C GLY A 397 -16.14 14.20 25.93
N ALA A 398 -16.19 12.88 26.10
CA ALA A 398 -15.17 11.97 25.61
C ALA A 398 -15.37 11.70 24.11
N THR A 399 -14.27 11.67 23.36
CA THR A 399 -14.24 11.31 21.93
C THR A 399 -13.42 10.05 21.64
N GLY A 400 -12.57 9.67 22.60
CA GLY A 400 -11.69 8.50 22.54
C GLY A 400 -12.14 7.35 23.45
N VAL A 401 -11.42 6.23 23.38
CA VAL A 401 -11.62 5.07 24.25
C VAL A 401 -10.34 4.72 24.99
N ALA A 402 -10.47 4.48 26.30
CA ALA A 402 -9.39 3.93 27.10
C ALA A 402 -9.82 2.60 27.73
N ILE A 403 -8.98 1.57 27.65
CA ILE A 403 -9.19 0.29 28.34
C ILE A 403 -8.00 0.07 29.28
N VAL A 404 -8.27 0.10 30.58
CA VAL A 404 -7.24 0.12 31.61
C VAL A 404 -7.60 -0.82 32.76
N PRO A 405 -6.62 -1.40 33.47
CA PRO A 405 -6.85 -2.06 34.74
C PRO A 405 -6.97 -1.03 35.86
N GLU A 406 -7.63 -1.39 36.96
CA GLU A 406 -7.51 -0.63 38.20
C GLU A 406 -6.07 -0.63 38.75
N ASP A 407 -5.72 0.40 39.52
CA ASP A 407 -4.39 0.51 40.09
C ASP A 407 -4.07 -0.65 41.03
N GLY A 408 -2.81 -1.12 40.97
CA GLY A 408 -2.35 -2.28 41.75
C GLY A 408 -2.87 -3.63 41.27
N LEU A 409 -3.82 -3.68 40.33
CA LEU A 409 -4.34 -4.93 39.80
C LEU A 409 -3.26 -5.78 39.16
N LEU A 410 -2.44 -5.15 38.31
CA LEU A 410 -1.36 -5.82 37.59
C LEU A 410 -0.40 -6.55 38.56
N ALA A 411 -0.01 -5.89 39.65
CA ALA A 411 0.77 -6.50 40.72
C ALA A 411 0.04 -7.64 41.46
N ALA A 412 -1.28 -7.50 41.68
CA ALA A 412 -2.06 -8.44 42.48
C ALA A 412 -2.37 -9.77 41.76
N ILE A 413 -2.72 -9.72 40.46
CA ILE A 413 -3.14 -10.91 39.72
C ILE A 413 -2.09 -11.44 38.76
N GLN A 414 -0.97 -10.73 38.59
CA GLN A 414 0.13 -11.08 37.68
C GLN A 414 -0.33 -11.35 36.23
N ASN A 415 -1.48 -10.79 35.87
CA ASN A 415 -2.07 -10.88 34.54
C ASN A 415 -2.42 -9.47 34.08
N ARG A 416 -2.46 -9.28 32.77
CA ARG A 416 -2.70 -7.98 32.14
C ARG A 416 -3.99 -8.02 31.33
N PRO A 417 -4.69 -6.88 31.21
CA PRO A 417 -5.74 -6.75 30.23
C PRO A 417 -5.22 -7.09 28.83
N ASN A 418 -6.07 -7.73 28.05
CA ASN A 418 -5.79 -8.04 26.65
C ASN A 418 -6.95 -7.59 25.77
N VAL A 419 -6.64 -6.91 24.68
CA VAL A 419 -7.58 -6.66 23.59
C VAL A 419 -7.16 -7.53 22.44
N GLU A 420 -8.02 -8.47 22.06
CA GLU A 420 -7.81 -9.38 20.95
C GLU A 420 -8.69 -8.99 19.76
N MET A 421 -8.11 -8.93 18.58
CA MET A 421 -8.79 -8.74 17.31
C MET A 421 -8.81 -10.10 16.61
N ALA A 422 -9.98 -10.66 16.39
CA ALA A 422 -10.12 -11.98 15.80
C ALA A 422 -11.20 -11.98 14.74
N LYS A 423 -10.94 -12.63 13.61
CA LYS A 423 -12.00 -12.86 12.61
C LYS A 423 -13.11 -13.69 13.25
N ALA A 424 -14.37 -13.31 13.02
CA ALA A 424 -15.52 -14.10 13.49
C ALA A 424 -15.54 -15.53 12.91
N SER A 425 -14.97 -15.70 11.71
CA SER A 425 -14.73 -16.99 11.06
C SER A 425 -13.57 -16.87 10.07
N SER A 426 -13.03 -17.98 9.57
CA SER A 426 -11.91 -17.97 8.61
C SER A 426 -12.17 -17.18 7.31
N THR A 427 -13.44 -16.98 6.94
CA THR A 427 -13.86 -16.25 5.74
C THR A 427 -14.39 -14.85 6.03
N SER A 428 -14.50 -14.46 7.31
CA SER A 428 -14.93 -13.11 7.69
C SER A 428 -13.75 -12.13 7.57
N PRO A 429 -14.01 -10.86 7.21
CA PRO A 429 -12.99 -9.83 7.29
C PRO A 429 -12.52 -9.67 8.74
N ALA A 430 -11.27 -9.25 8.91
CA ALA A 430 -10.76 -8.93 10.24
C ALA A 430 -11.45 -7.66 10.77
N PRO A 431 -11.71 -7.60 12.09
CA PRO A 431 -12.38 -6.45 12.69
C PRO A 431 -11.53 -5.18 12.63
N ILE A 432 -12.20 -4.05 12.53
CA ILE A 432 -11.60 -2.71 12.62
C ILE A 432 -12.17 -1.99 13.84
N ILE A 433 -11.31 -1.35 14.63
CA ILE A 433 -11.73 -0.35 15.60
C ILE A 433 -11.43 1.04 15.05
N THR A 434 -12.45 1.90 15.01
CA THR A 434 -12.32 3.30 14.57
C THR A 434 -12.75 4.25 15.69
N SER A 435 -11.94 5.24 16.00
CA SER A 435 -12.28 6.30 16.97
C SER A 435 -12.10 7.70 16.40
N GLN A 436 -12.95 8.63 16.87
CA GLN A 436 -12.82 10.06 16.58
C GLN A 436 -11.88 10.79 17.56
N GLY A 437 -11.43 10.11 18.62
CA GLY A 437 -10.45 10.60 19.57
C GLY A 437 -9.44 9.52 19.91
N ASP A 438 -8.68 9.72 20.98
CA ASP A 438 -7.54 8.86 21.30
C ASP A 438 -7.96 7.41 21.60
N ILE A 439 -7.11 6.46 21.21
CA ILE A 439 -7.24 5.05 21.60
C ILE A 439 -6.10 4.72 22.56
N PHE A 440 -6.45 4.38 23.79
CA PHE A 440 -5.51 4.03 24.85
C PHE A 440 -5.79 2.64 25.39
N VAL A 441 -4.80 1.74 25.37
CA VAL A 441 -4.90 0.42 25.99
C VAL A 441 -3.72 0.18 26.91
N LYS A 442 -4.00 0.04 28.21
CA LYS A 442 -3.03 -0.43 29.21
C LYS A 442 -3.12 -1.94 29.33
N GLY A 443 -2.45 -2.62 28.40
CA GLY A 443 -2.56 -4.06 28.21
C GLY A 443 -1.99 -4.50 26.86
N SER A 444 -2.10 -5.78 26.56
CA SER A 444 -1.69 -6.28 25.24
C SER A 444 -2.77 -6.06 24.18
N LEU A 445 -2.35 -5.68 22.96
CA LEU A 445 -3.20 -5.72 21.76
C LEU A 445 -2.73 -6.88 20.89
N ARG A 446 -3.61 -7.82 20.52
CA ARG A 446 -3.22 -9.03 19.80
C ARG A 446 -4.18 -9.43 18.68
N GLY A 447 -3.67 -10.10 17.66
CA GLY A 447 -4.48 -10.83 16.68
C GLY A 447 -4.47 -10.21 15.28
N GLN A 448 -5.56 -10.38 14.54
CA GLN A 448 -5.72 -9.89 13.16
C GLN A 448 -6.80 -8.81 13.11
N GLY A 449 -6.46 -7.62 12.62
CA GLY A 449 -7.38 -6.48 12.58
C GLY A 449 -6.68 -5.15 12.32
N SER A 450 -7.44 -4.06 12.47
CA SER A 450 -6.97 -2.71 12.19
C SER A 450 -7.41 -1.72 13.26
N VAL A 451 -6.52 -0.80 13.62
CA VAL A 451 -6.80 0.32 14.54
C VAL A 451 -6.71 1.62 13.75
N THR A 452 -7.78 2.40 13.77
CA THR A 452 -7.85 3.68 13.05
C THR A 452 -8.38 4.78 13.97
N THR A 453 -7.72 5.94 14.00
CA THR A 453 -8.17 7.04 14.87
C THR A 453 -7.84 8.42 14.32
N GLU A 454 -8.71 9.39 14.62
CA GLU A 454 -8.44 10.82 14.42
C GLU A 454 -7.59 11.45 15.55
N GLY A 455 -7.35 10.71 16.63
CA GLY A 455 -6.49 11.11 17.75
C GLY A 455 -5.18 10.32 17.79
N ASN A 456 -4.62 10.23 18.99
CA ASN A 456 -3.40 9.47 19.29
C ASN A 456 -3.72 7.98 19.51
N VAL A 457 -2.73 7.13 19.31
CA VAL A 457 -2.78 5.71 19.69
C VAL A 457 -1.72 5.45 20.75
N THR A 458 -2.11 4.89 21.89
CA THR A 458 -1.15 4.44 22.90
C THR A 458 -1.45 3.01 23.34
N PHE A 459 -0.44 2.14 23.22
CA PHE A 459 -0.50 0.78 23.73
C PHE A 459 0.63 0.57 24.74
N GLN A 460 0.29 0.20 25.97
CA GLN A 460 1.26 -0.14 27.00
C GLN A 460 1.28 -1.65 27.22
N GLY A 461 2.35 -2.29 26.77
CA GLY A 461 2.53 -3.74 26.85
C GLY A 461 2.80 -4.39 25.50
N THR A 462 2.75 -5.72 25.47
CA THR A 462 3.03 -6.51 24.26
C THR A 462 1.94 -6.32 23.22
N SER A 463 2.33 -5.86 22.04
CA SER A 463 1.41 -5.69 20.92
C SER A 463 1.82 -6.57 19.75
N VAL A 464 0.91 -7.42 19.29
CA VAL A 464 1.09 -8.32 18.14
C VAL A 464 -0.11 -8.17 17.21
N LEU A 465 -0.01 -7.37 16.16
CA LEU A 465 -1.15 -7.12 15.28
C LEU A 465 -0.81 -7.40 13.81
N GLU A 466 -1.65 -8.20 13.16
CA GLU A 466 -1.61 -8.44 11.73
C GLU A 466 -2.75 -7.70 11.05
N ALA A 467 -2.44 -6.83 10.10
CA ALA A 467 -3.45 -6.33 9.19
C ALA A 467 -3.95 -7.48 8.30
N ASP A 468 -5.25 -7.50 8.05
CA ASP A 468 -5.82 -8.42 7.07
C ASP A 468 -5.40 -8.03 5.64
N GLN A 469 -5.43 -8.98 4.71
CA GLN A 469 -5.08 -8.69 3.32
C GLN A 469 -6.07 -7.74 2.62
N GLU A 470 -7.30 -7.63 3.13
CA GLU A 470 -8.29 -6.68 2.62
C GLU A 470 -8.08 -5.28 3.19
N SER A 471 -7.88 -5.15 4.51
CA SER A 471 -7.72 -3.84 5.17
C SER A 471 -6.30 -3.28 5.04
N ARG A 472 -5.28 -4.14 5.06
CA ARG A 472 -3.82 -3.92 4.93
C ARG A 472 -3.20 -2.93 5.91
N THR A 473 -4.02 -2.15 6.59
CA THR A 473 -3.67 -1.15 7.59
C THR A 473 -3.68 -1.81 8.95
N ALA A 474 -2.54 -1.85 9.63
CA ALA A 474 -2.48 -2.27 11.01
C ALA A 474 -2.90 -1.10 11.92
N ILE A 475 -2.27 0.07 11.72
CA ILE A 475 -2.50 1.28 12.51
C ILE A 475 -2.55 2.49 11.59
N TYR A 476 -3.58 3.33 11.75
CA TYR A 476 -3.62 4.67 11.20
C TYR A 476 -4.04 5.68 12.27
N ALA A 477 -3.22 6.71 12.49
CA ALA A 477 -3.51 7.76 13.46
C ALA A 477 -3.31 9.16 12.86
N LYS A 478 -4.24 10.09 13.07
CA LYS A 478 -3.97 11.52 12.81
C LYS A 478 -3.13 12.16 13.93
N GLY A 479 -3.12 11.57 15.11
CA GLY A 479 -2.22 11.92 16.22
C GLY A 479 -0.94 11.09 16.22
N ASP A 480 -0.20 11.18 17.31
CA ASP A 480 1.04 10.41 17.53
C ASP A 480 0.71 8.95 17.88
N VAL A 481 1.66 8.05 17.64
CA VAL A 481 1.56 6.65 18.07
C VAL A 481 2.66 6.32 19.06
N THR A 482 2.25 5.87 20.24
CA THR A 482 3.15 5.52 21.35
C THR A 482 2.99 4.05 21.73
N LEU A 483 4.10 3.31 21.74
CA LEU A 483 4.20 1.96 22.25
C LEU A 483 5.06 2.00 23.51
N GLU A 484 4.45 1.68 24.64
CA GLU A 484 5.11 1.74 25.93
C GLU A 484 5.40 0.34 26.48
N GLN A 485 6.43 0.29 27.32
CA GLN A 485 6.85 -0.93 27.96
C GLN A 485 5.77 -1.58 28.84
N ILE A 486 5.86 -2.90 28.95
CA ILE A 486 5.21 -3.65 30.02
C ILE A 486 5.62 -3.05 31.38
N PRO A 487 4.65 -2.71 32.24
CA PRO A 487 4.92 -2.24 33.59
C PRO A 487 5.85 -3.20 34.36
N PRO A 488 6.87 -2.70 35.08
CA PRO A 488 7.89 -3.53 35.75
C PRO A 488 7.32 -4.63 36.65
N GLU A 489 6.19 -4.34 37.31
CA GLU A 489 5.45 -5.26 38.19
C GLU A 489 5.06 -6.57 37.49
N ILE A 490 4.73 -6.51 36.19
CA ILE A 490 4.38 -7.68 35.38
C ILE A 490 5.62 -8.40 34.85
N VAL A 491 6.71 -7.67 34.58
CA VAL A 491 7.97 -8.27 34.11
C VAL A 491 8.56 -9.19 35.18
N ALA A 492 8.49 -8.78 36.45
CA ALA A 492 8.89 -9.61 37.58
C ALA A 492 8.06 -10.90 37.64
N ALA A 493 6.73 -10.83 37.55
CA ALA A 493 5.86 -12.01 37.55
C ALA A 493 6.09 -12.96 36.37
N GLY A 494 6.25 -12.42 35.16
CA GLY A 494 6.56 -13.20 33.95
C GLY A 494 7.93 -13.89 34.00
N SER A 495 8.88 -13.33 34.75
CA SER A 495 10.17 -13.98 35.05
C SER A 495 10.05 -15.07 36.13
N VAL A 496 9.10 -14.96 37.06
CA VAL A 496 8.86 -15.92 38.16
C VAL A 496 8.10 -17.18 37.71
N ALA A 497 7.48 -17.19 36.52
CA ALA A 497 6.94 -18.41 35.89
C ALA A 497 8.01 -19.47 35.52
N THR A 498 9.24 -19.32 36.02
CA THR A 498 10.33 -20.30 35.96
C THR A 498 10.66 -20.97 37.31
N GLY A 499 9.92 -20.71 38.39
CA GLY A 499 10.24 -21.30 39.71
C GLY A 499 9.07 -21.54 40.66
N SER A 500 8.78 -22.83 40.91
CA SER A 500 7.94 -23.41 41.99
C SER A 500 6.42 -23.16 41.89
N GLY A 501 5.51 -24.13 42.02
CA GLY A 501 5.57 -25.57 42.23
C GLY A 501 4.13 -26.10 42.16
N GLY A 502 3.92 -27.25 41.51
CA GLY A 502 2.59 -27.84 41.34
C GLY A 502 2.58 -28.94 40.28
N SER A 503 3.04 -30.12 40.68
CA SER A 503 3.12 -31.35 39.87
C SER A 503 1.80 -31.71 39.20
N GLY A 504 1.80 -31.86 37.86
CA GLY A 504 0.70 -32.52 37.13
C GLY A 504 0.72 -32.36 35.61
N GLY A 505 1.61 -33.08 34.92
CA GLY A 505 1.33 -33.63 33.58
C GLY A 505 1.44 -32.73 32.33
N SER A 506 2.46 -33.04 31.52
CA SER A 506 2.64 -32.76 30.08
C SER A 506 3.16 -31.39 29.63
N GLY A 507 4.40 -31.38 29.12
CA GLY A 507 4.86 -30.45 28.07
C GLY A 507 5.26 -29.05 28.52
N GLY A 508 6.31 -28.94 29.34
CA GLY A 508 6.96 -27.66 29.66
C GLY A 508 7.71 -27.08 28.45
N GLY A 509 6.99 -26.35 27.61
CA GLY A 509 7.53 -25.28 26.77
C GLY A 509 6.96 -23.96 27.27
N SER A 510 7.76 -22.89 27.28
CA SER A 510 7.23 -21.52 27.43
C SER A 510 5.97 -21.39 26.58
N PRO A 511 4.86 -20.81 27.07
CA PRO A 511 3.65 -20.69 26.27
C PRO A 511 4.04 -19.93 25.00
N ALA A 512 4.03 -20.63 23.86
CA ALA A 512 4.35 -20.04 22.58
C ALA A 512 3.39 -18.87 22.39
N VAL A 513 3.90 -17.64 22.45
CA VAL A 513 3.16 -16.49 21.94
C VAL A 513 2.99 -16.79 20.46
N PRO A 514 1.75 -16.90 19.93
CA PRO A 514 1.56 -17.04 18.50
C PRO A 514 2.14 -15.79 17.85
N PHE A 515 3.37 -15.92 17.36
CA PHE A 515 4.03 -14.95 16.52
C PHE A 515 3.28 -14.96 15.19
N LEU A 516 3.09 -13.77 14.61
CA LEU A 516 2.26 -13.55 13.41
C LEU A 516 2.43 -14.70 12.41
N SER A 517 1.32 -15.35 12.05
CA SER A 517 1.33 -16.62 11.31
C SER A 517 2.00 -16.54 9.93
N THR A 518 2.21 -15.32 9.43
CA THR A 518 2.80 -15.00 8.13
C THR A 518 4.21 -14.43 8.20
N LEU A 519 4.73 -14.08 9.38
CA LEU A 519 6.11 -13.61 9.50
C LEU A 519 7.10 -14.77 9.30
N PRO A 520 8.26 -14.52 8.65
CA PRO A 520 9.37 -15.48 8.68
C PRO A 520 9.74 -15.83 10.12
N ALA A 521 10.44 -16.96 10.29
CA ALA A 521 11.00 -17.32 11.60
C ALA A 521 11.73 -16.10 12.20
N PRO A 522 11.46 -15.76 13.47
CA PRO A 522 11.90 -14.51 14.06
C PRO A 522 13.43 -14.39 14.01
N PRO A 523 13.97 -13.30 13.43
CA PRO A 523 15.39 -13.17 13.06
C PRO A 523 16.35 -13.00 14.24
N PHE A 524 15.85 -12.93 15.47
CA PHE A 524 16.63 -12.79 16.71
C PHE A 524 16.44 -13.95 17.70
N GLY A 525 15.74 -15.03 17.30
CA GLY A 525 15.55 -16.23 18.12
C GLY A 525 14.08 -16.48 18.47
N THR A 526 13.83 -17.23 19.55
CA THR A 526 12.48 -17.53 20.01
C THR A 526 11.81 -16.27 20.58
N PRO A 527 10.61 -15.87 20.10
CA PRO A 527 9.94 -14.68 20.59
C PRO A 527 9.67 -14.77 22.08
N SER A 528 10.01 -13.70 22.79
CA SER A 528 9.69 -13.53 24.19
C SER A 528 8.26 -13.01 24.33
N PHE A 529 7.68 -13.20 25.52
CA PHE A 529 6.38 -12.59 25.85
C PHE A 529 6.42 -11.05 25.86
N ARG A 530 7.60 -10.45 25.79
CA ARG A 530 7.84 -9.01 25.84
C ARG A 530 7.95 -8.36 24.46
N ASP A 531 8.14 -9.16 23.42
CA ASP A 531 8.40 -8.69 22.06
C ASP A 531 7.14 -8.14 21.43
N ILE A 532 7.33 -7.22 20.49
CA ILE A 532 6.26 -6.51 19.79
C ILE A 532 6.39 -6.79 18.30
N ALA A 533 5.27 -7.08 17.65
CA ALA A 533 5.25 -7.41 16.24
C ALA A 533 4.06 -6.79 15.52
N PHE A 534 4.30 -6.15 14.38
CA PHE A 534 3.26 -5.61 13.52
C PHE A 534 3.47 -6.04 12.08
N SER A 535 2.38 -6.35 11.38
CA SER A 535 2.39 -6.56 9.93
C SER A 535 1.31 -5.73 9.28
N GLY A 536 1.65 -4.88 8.31
CA GLY A 536 0.72 -3.97 7.66
C GLY A 536 1.27 -2.59 7.37
N LEU A 537 0.39 -1.69 6.95
CA LEU A 537 0.62 -0.25 6.96
C LEU A 537 0.46 0.29 8.38
N PHE A 538 1.49 0.98 8.85
CA PHE A 538 1.49 1.76 10.08
C PHE A 538 1.70 3.23 9.68
N TYR A 539 0.66 4.03 9.73
CA TYR A 539 0.69 5.41 9.24
C TYR A 539 0.29 6.39 10.35
N THR A 540 1.06 7.47 10.50
CA THR A 540 0.72 8.57 11.40
C THR A 540 0.99 9.93 10.76
N HIS A 541 0.11 10.90 11.04
CA HIS A 541 0.36 12.32 10.73
C HIS A 541 1.33 12.94 11.74
N GLY A 542 1.46 12.32 12.90
CA GLY A 542 2.33 12.70 14.00
C GLY A 542 3.68 11.99 13.97
N SER A 543 4.17 11.66 15.15
CA SER A 543 5.41 10.91 15.38
C SER A 543 5.14 9.50 15.91
N VAL A 544 6.10 8.61 15.73
CA VAL A 544 6.07 7.26 16.31
C VAL A 544 7.10 7.18 17.43
N LYS A 545 6.67 6.75 18.62
CA LYS A 545 7.56 6.49 19.75
C LYS A 545 7.32 5.07 20.25
N ALA A 546 8.37 4.25 20.29
CA ALA A 546 8.37 2.92 20.87
C ALA A 546 9.46 2.87 21.94
N ASP A 547 9.06 2.88 23.22
CA ASP A 547 9.97 3.14 24.34
C ASP A 547 9.92 2.02 25.37
N PHE A 548 10.99 1.21 25.38
CA PHE A 548 11.15 0.03 26.21
C PHE A 548 12.40 0.17 27.09
N PRO A 549 12.43 1.09 28.08
CA PRO A 549 13.62 1.48 28.83
C PRO A 549 14.15 0.39 29.78
N SER A 550 13.38 -0.63 30.12
CA SER A 550 13.86 -1.78 30.90
C SER A 550 13.65 -3.10 30.15
N GLY A 551 14.73 -3.90 30.08
CA GLY A 551 14.77 -5.23 29.45
C GLY A 551 14.91 -5.27 27.92
N ASN A 552 15.16 -6.48 27.41
CA ASN A 552 15.50 -6.74 26.01
C ASN A 552 14.22 -7.05 25.20
N THR A 553 13.39 -6.04 24.96
CA THR A 553 12.17 -6.16 24.12
C THR A 553 12.53 -5.96 22.66
N ASP A 554 12.23 -6.95 21.83
CA ASP A 554 12.44 -6.86 20.39
C ASP A 554 11.24 -6.25 19.68
N PHE A 555 11.51 -5.46 18.63
CA PHE A 555 10.49 -4.90 17.75
C PHE A 555 10.62 -5.46 16.34
N TYR A 556 9.54 -6.09 15.89
CA TYR A 556 9.41 -6.68 14.57
C TYR A 556 8.34 -5.94 13.79
N PHE A 557 8.69 -5.50 12.59
CA PHE A 557 7.76 -4.82 11.71
C PHE A 557 7.90 -5.35 10.29
N ARG A 558 6.77 -5.68 9.67
CA ARG A 558 6.68 -6.04 8.25
C ARG A 558 5.64 -5.19 7.53
N GLY A 559 5.98 -4.65 6.38
CA GLY A 559 5.13 -3.74 5.62
C GLY A 559 5.76 -2.36 5.54
N MET A 560 5.02 -1.32 5.95
CA MET A 560 5.50 0.07 5.85
C MET A 560 5.10 0.94 7.05
N VAL A 561 6.08 1.52 7.75
CA VAL A 561 5.87 2.57 8.77
C VAL A 561 6.10 3.93 8.14
N VAL A 562 5.13 4.84 8.28
CA VAL A 562 5.22 6.22 7.82
C VAL A 562 4.85 7.18 8.94
N ALA A 563 5.82 7.98 9.38
CA ALA A 563 5.60 9.16 10.20
C ALA A 563 5.62 10.40 9.30
N PHE A 564 4.46 10.73 8.72
CA PHE A 564 4.35 11.77 7.70
C PHE A 564 4.58 13.17 8.27
N GLY A 565 4.27 13.40 9.55
CA GLY A 565 4.60 14.65 10.24
C GLY A 565 3.82 15.88 9.78
N ALA A 566 2.71 15.69 9.08
CA ALA A 566 1.79 16.72 8.60
C ALA A 566 0.42 16.08 8.27
N ASP A 567 -0.58 16.90 7.94
CA ASP A 567 -1.87 16.39 7.46
C ASP A 567 -1.81 16.09 5.94
N PRO A 568 -1.87 14.82 5.50
CA PRO A 568 -1.86 14.40 4.09
C PRO A 568 -3.14 14.79 3.33
N ASP A 569 -4.23 15.13 4.03
CA ASP A 569 -5.45 15.69 3.41
C ASP A 569 -5.23 17.15 2.97
N SER A 570 -4.19 17.81 3.51
CA SER A 570 -3.76 19.16 3.16
C SER A 570 -2.61 19.17 2.12
N PRO A 571 -2.29 20.32 1.48
CA PRO A 571 -1.15 20.42 0.57
C PRO A 571 0.22 20.44 1.29
N ALA A 572 0.27 20.28 2.61
CA ALA A 572 1.51 20.27 3.39
C ALA A 572 2.49 19.19 2.91
N ALA A 573 3.78 19.50 2.99
CA ALA A 573 4.86 18.56 2.78
C ALA A 573 5.08 17.72 4.06
N PRO A 574 5.69 16.53 3.95
CA PRO A 574 6.00 15.73 5.12
C PRO A 574 6.86 16.52 6.12
N GLY A 575 6.47 16.51 7.39
CA GLY A 575 7.20 17.16 8.49
C GLY A 575 6.96 18.67 8.66
N ASP A 576 6.04 19.28 7.90
CA ASP A 576 5.69 20.70 8.00
C ASP A 576 5.11 21.09 9.38
N ASN A 577 4.44 20.16 10.06
CA ASN A 577 3.89 20.41 11.41
C ASN A 577 4.92 20.27 12.53
N GLY A 578 6.22 20.15 12.20
CA GLY A 578 7.28 19.89 13.19
C GLY A 578 7.28 18.48 13.78
N ARG A 579 6.36 17.61 13.33
CA ARG A 579 6.26 16.19 13.72
C ARG A 579 6.86 15.29 12.65
N GLY A 580 6.74 13.96 12.82
CA GLY A 580 7.21 12.96 11.85
C GLY A 580 8.51 12.27 12.26
N ARG A 581 8.85 12.32 13.56
CA ARG A 581 9.99 11.60 14.13
C ARG A 581 9.61 10.14 14.36
N ILE A 582 10.58 9.24 14.22
CA ILE A 582 10.43 7.84 14.62
C ILE A 582 11.51 7.55 15.66
N ASP A 583 11.08 7.26 16.89
CA ASP A 583 11.96 6.94 18.01
C ASP A 583 11.69 5.50 18.46
N PHE A 584 12.71 4.66 18.40
CA PHE A 584 12.70 3.34 19.01
C PHE A 584 13.76 3.27 20.11
N THR A 585 13.38 2.75 21.27
CA THR A 585 14.30 2.38 22.35
C THR A 585 13.96 0.97 22.81
N GLY A 586 14.89 0.01 22.74
CA GLY A 586 14.61 -1.38 23.11
C GLY A 586 15.78 -2.34 22.91
N GLY A 587 15.48 -3.62 22.70
CA GLY A 587 16.45 -4.69 22.47
C GLY A 587 16.97 -4.73 21.04
N ASN A 588 16.27 -5.46 20.17
CA ASN A 588 16.56 -5.51 18.73
C ASN A 588 15.45 -4.85 17.89
N VAL A 589 15.81 -4.40 16.68
CA VAL A 589 14.89 -3.84 15.69
C VAL A 589 14.98 -4.64 14.39
N TYR A 590 13.84 -5.14 13.92
CA TYR A 590 13.70 -5.77 12.62
C TYR A 590 12.62 -5.06 11.81
N LEU A 591 13.01 -4.54 10.64
CA LEU A 591 12.11 -3.91 9.68
C LEU A 591 12.20 -4.66 8.35
N GLU A 592 11.07 -5.10 7.83
CA GLU A 592 10.99 -5.81 6.56
C GLU A 592 9.97 -5.16 5.63
N TYR A 593 10.43 -4.70 4.47
CA TYR A 593 9.54 -4.17 3.45
C TYR A 593 8.77 -5.32 2.81
N ASP A 594 7.44 -5.19 2.75
CA ASP A 594 6.58 -6.13 2.04
C ASP A 594 5.51 -5.34 1.30
N SER A 595 5.69 -5.24 -0.01
CA SER A 595 4.77 -4.55 -0.92
C SER A 595 3.33 -5.05 -0.87
N ARG A 596 3.05 -6.26 -0.35
CA ARG A 596 1.66 -6.74 -0.20
C ARG A 596 0.84 -5.85 0.74
N TYR A 597 1.49 -5.19 1.70
CA TYR A 597 0.86 -4.24 2.61
C TYR A 597 0.92 -2.79 2.14
N VAL A 598 1.74 -2.51 1.12
CA VAL A 598 1.97 -1.15 0.60
C VAL A 598 0.87 -0.72 -0.35
N VAL A 599 0.18 -1.67 -1.00
CA VAL A 599 -0.76 -1.32 -2.05
C VAL A 599 -2.22 -1.45 -1.65
N GLY A 600 -2.62 -0.63 -0.68
CA GLY A 600 -4.02 -0.45 -0.28
C GLY A 600 -4.02 0.08 1.15
N PRO A 601 -4.49 1.31 1.36
CA PRO A 601 -5.87 1.65 1.03
C PRO A 601 -6.00 2.90 0.17
N ILE A 602 -5.02 3.20 -0.68
CA ILE A 602 -5.14 4.29 -1.64
C ILE A 602 -6.30 3.95 -2.57
N ASN A 603 -7.36 4.77 -2.54
CA ASN A 603 -8.45 4.69 -3.49
C ASN A 603 -7.82 4.85 -4.88
N LEU A 604 -7.64 3.73 -5.57
CA LEU A 604 -6.97 3.65 -6.88
C LEU A 604 -7.86 4.21 -7.99
N THR A 605 -9.05 4.71 -7.63
CA THR A 605 -10.04 5.32 -8.50
C THR A 605 -9.61 6.75 -8.90
N GLY A 606 -9.50 6.99 -10.20
CA GLY A 606 -9.13 8.27 -10.78
C GLY A 606 -7.76 8.27 -11.48
N PRO A 607 -7.35 9.39 -12.09
CA PRO A 607 -6.19 9.41 -12.95
C PRO A 607 -4.89 8.98 -12.25
N ALA A 608 -4.09 8.14 -12.92
CA ALA A 608 -2.85 7.59 -12.38
C ALA A 608 -1.66 7.88 -13.30
N LEU A 609 -0.49 8.21 -12.73
CA LEU A 609 0.75 8.24 -13.49
C LEU A 609 1.18 6.80 -13.81
N LEU A 610 1.15 6.47 -15.09
CA LEU A 610 1.53 5.15 -15.59
C LEU A 610 2.87 5.20 -16.32
N GLU A 611 3.73 4.22 -16.07
CA GLU A 611 5.04 4.04 -16.70
C GLU A 611 5.07 2.78 -17.56
N VAL A 612 5.87 2.80 -18.62
CA VAL A 612 6.09 1.62 -19.46
C VAL A 612 7.17 0.78 -18.78
N GLU A 613 6.79 -0.39 -18.28
CA GLU A 613 7.70 -1.32 -17.60
C GLU A 613 8.43 -2.20 -18.61
N SER A 614 7.75 -2.58 -19.69
CA SER A 614 8.37 -3.33 -20.79
C SER A 614 7.69 -3.04 -22.12
N TYR A 615 8.45 -3.18 -23.20
CA TYR A 615 7.98 -3.00 -24.57
C TYR A 615 8.63 -4.07 -25.46
N ASN A 616 7.82 -4.97 -26.01
CA ASN A 616 8.26 -6.07 -26.87
C ASN A 616 7.48 -6.03 -28.19
N LEU A 617 8.15 -6.38 -29.29
CA LEU A 617 7.51 -6.63 -30.58
C LEU A 617 7.40 -8.13 -30.79
N LEU A 618 6.19 -8.62 -31.08
CA LEU A 618 5.87 -10.03 -31.29
C LEU A 618 5.95 -10.44 -32.77
#